data_AF-A0A2L2Z2V9-F1
#
_entry.id   AF-A0A2L2Z2V9-F1
#
_cell.length_a   1.000
_cell.length_b   1.000
_cell.length_c   1.000
_cell.angle_alpha   90.00
_cell.angle_beta   90.00
_cell.angle_gamma   90.00
#
_symmetry.space_group_name_H-M   'P 1'
#
loop_
_entity.id
_entity.type
_entity.pdbx_description
1 polymer ?
#
loop_
_entity_poly.entity_id
_entity_poly.type
_entity_poly.pdbx_seq_one_letter_code
_entity_poly.pdbx_strand_id
1 'polypeptide(L)' 'FDNRMVNHFEQEFKRKHKKELYSNKRALSRLRSACVRAMRTLSSSTQASIEFFSLLEGFDFYSTITRARIEELKAEQ' A
#
# COMPACT_ATOMS: atom_id res chain seq x y z
N PHE A 1 -4.32 -11.70 6.82
CA PHE A 1 -3.47 -10.62 6.26
C PHE A 1 -4.36 -9.83 5.32
N ASP A 2 -4.55 -8.53 5.57
CA ASP A 2 -5.51 -7.74 4.80
C ASP A 2 -4.98 -7.50 3.38
N ASN A 3 -5.30 -8.41 2.45
CA ASN A 3 -5.01 -8.23 1.02
C ASN A 3 -5.68 -6.96 0.46
N ARG A 4 -6.72 -6.44 1.12
CA ARG A 4 -7.43 -5.23 0.72
C ARG A 4 -6.55 -3.99 0.72
N MET A 5 -5.71 -3.83 1.74
CA MET A 5 -4.77 -2.71 1.83
C MET A 5 -3.71 -2.78 0.71
N VAL A 6 -3.22 -3.99 0.43
CA VAL A 6 -2.27 -4.23 -0.66
C VAL A 6 -2.91 -3.91 -2.01
N ASN A 7 -4.14 -4.37 -2.24
CA ASN A 7 -4.90 -4.10 -3.46
C ASN A 7 -5.17 -2.60 -3.64
N HIS A 8 -5.49 -1.88 -2.57
CA HIS A 8 -5.68 -0.43 -2.61
C HIS A 8 -4.41 0.29 -3.10
N PHE A 9 -3.25 -0.02 -2.51
CA PHE A 9 -1.99 0.58 -2.96
C PHE A 9 -1.56 0.11 -4.35
N GLU A 10 -1.89 -1.13 -4.73
CA GLU A 10 -1.65 -1.62 -6.08
C GLU A 10 -2.47 -0.84 -7.12
N GLN A 11 -3.75 -0.59 -6.84
CA GLN A 11 -4.61 0.22 -7.70
C GLN A 11 -4.15 1.68 -7.75
N GLU A 12 -3.75 2.27 -6.61
CA GLU A 12 -3.14 3.60 -6.57
C GLU A 12 -1.87 3.68 -7.43
N PHE A 13 -0.98 2.71 -7.30
CA PHE A 13 0.25 2.64 -8.09
C PHE A 13 -0.07 2.49 -9.59
N LYS A 14 -1.02 1.62 -9.93
CA LYS A 14 -1.49 1.44 -11.32
C LYS A 14 -2.08 2.72 -11.88
N ARG A 15 -2.83 3.50 -11.10
CA ARG A 15 -3.37 4.80 -11.53
C ARG A 15 -2.28 5.84 -11.75
N LYS A 16 -1.29 5.93 -10.85
CA LYS A 16 -0.20 6.93 -10.93
C LYS A 16 0.81 6.62 -12.02
N HIS A 17 1.25 5.36 -12.13
CA HIS A 17 2.36 4.96 -13.00
C HIS A 17 1.94 4.16 -14.24
N LYS A 18 0.64 3.81 -14.38
CA LYS A 18 0.10 2.95 -15.45
C LYS A 18 0.83 1.61 -15.56
N LYS A 19 1.36 1.11 -14.44
CA LYS A 19 2.15 -0.12 -14.34
C LYS A 19 1.56 -1.06 -13.31
N GLU A 20 1.65 -2.36 -13.58
CA GLU A 20 1.05 -3.40 -12.74
C GLU A 20 2.12 -4.04 -11.84
N LEU A 21 1.95 -3.92 -10.53
CA LEU A 21 2.87 -4.49 -9.53
C LEU A 21 2.80 -6.03 -9.47
N TYR A 22 1.66 -6.63 -9.84
CA TYR A 22 1.48 -8.08 -9.96
C TYR A 22 2.60 -8.79 -10.72
N SER A 23 3.14 -8.15 -11.76
CA SER A 23 4.21 -8.69 -12.60
C SER A 23 5.52 -8.93 -11.83
N ASN A 24 5.74 -8.24 -10.71
CA ASN A 24 6.97 -8.30 -9.93
C ASN A 24 6.72 -8.77 -8.50
N LYS A 25 6.99 -10.06 -8.25
CA LYS A 25 6.88 -10.69 -6.92
C LYS A 25 7.72 -9.99 -5.84
N ARG A 26 8.88 -9.41 -6.19
CA ARG A 26 9.74 -8.69 -5.25
C ARG A 26 9.12 -7.37 -4.81
N ALA A 27 8.55 -6.62 -5.75
CA ALA A 27 7.83 -5.37 -5.46
C ALA A 27 6.60 -5.63 -4.58
N LEU A 28 5.81 -6.66 -4.91
CA LEU A 28 4.66 -7.09 -4.10
C LEU A 28 5.06 -7.49 -2.67
N SER A 29 6.16 -8.23 -2.51
CA SER A 29 6.63 -8.62 -1.17
C SER A 29 7.02 -7.40 -0.33
N ARG A 30 7.75 -6.44 -0.92
CA ARG A 30 8.09 -5.15 -0.27
C ARG A 30 6.82 -4.37 0.12
N LEU A 31 5.84 -4.31 -0.78
CA LEU A 31 4.56 -3.65 -0.53
C LEU A 31 3.81 -4.29 0.65
N ARG A 32 3.74 -5.63 0.69
CA ARG A 32 3.13 -6.38 1.80
C ARG A 32 3.80 -6.08 3.13
N SER A 33 5.14 -6.12 3.19
CA SER A 33 5.87 -5.79 4.42
C SER A 33 5.61 -4.36 4.90
N ALA A 34 5.51 -3.40 3.99
CA ALA A 34 5.15 -2.03 4.37
C ALA A 34 3.69 -1.90 4.81
N CYS A 35 2.74 -2.59 4.18
CA CYS A 35 1.35 -2.62 4.61
C CYS A 35 1.22 -3.17 6.04
N VAL A 36 2.01 -4.19 6.40
CA VAL A 36 2.05 -4.71 7.78
C VAL A 36 2.56 -3.68 8.76
N ARG A 37 3.64 -2.99 8.42
CA ARG A 37 4.19 -1.91 9.25
C ARG A 37 3.17 -0.78 9.40
N ALA A 38 2.55 -0.35 8.30
CA ALA A 38 1.51 0.66 8.32
C ALA A 38 0.30 0.23 9.16
N MET A 39 -0.17 -1.02 9.06
CA MET A 39 -1.25 -1.53 9.92
C MET A 39 -0.89 -1.47 11.41
N ARG A 40 0.33 -1.89 11.78
CA ARG A 40 0.81 -1.80 13.17
C ARG A 40 0.86 -0.35 13.64
N THR A 41 1.34 0.57 12.80
CA THR A 41 1.34 2.01 13.09
C THR A 41 -0.08 2.54 13.22
N LEU A 42 -1.01 2.14 12.35
CA LEU A 42 -2.41 2.58 12.40
C LEU A 42 -3.19 2.01 13.58
N SER A 43 -2.72 0.92 14.19
CA SER A 43 -3.30 0.44 15.46
C SER A 43 -3.06 1.42 16.61
N SER A 44 -1.95 2.15 16.62
CA SER A 44 -1.64 3.16 17.64
C SER A 44 -1.88 4.60 17.18
N SER A 45 -1.72 4.87 15.88
CA SER A 45 -1.75 6.20 15.26
C SER A 45 -2.95 6.38 14.34
N THR A 46 -3.31 7.62 14.03
CA THR A 46 -4.42 7.97 13.14
C THR A 46 -4.06 7.95 11.66
N GLN A 47 -2.76 8.02 11.33
CA GLN A 47 -2.24 7.99 9.96
C GLN A 47 -0.92 7.22 9.88
N ALA A 48 -0.60 6.72 8.68
CA ALA A 48 0.68 6.09 8.35
C ALA A 48 1.08 6.44 6.93
N SER A 49 2.36 6.76 6.73
CA SER A 49 2.96 6.96 5.42
C SER A 49 3.68 5.69 4.96
N ILE A 50 3.65 5.44 3.65
CA ILE A 50 4.40 4.38 2.98
C ILE A 50 5.21 5.01 1.86
N GLU A 51 6.51 4.78 1.91
CA GLU A 51 7.48 5.38 1.00
C GLU A 51 8.41 4.29 0.47
N PHE A 52 8.57 4.25 -0.84
CA PHE A 52 9.47 3.34 -1.52
C PHE A 52 10.28 4.10 -2.56
N PHE A 53 11.59 4.12 -2.35
CA PHE A 53 12.54 4.45 -3.40
C PHE A 53 12.69 3.25 -4.33
N SER A 54 12.42 3.45 -5.62
CA SER A 54 12.45 2.43 -6.67
C SER A 54 11.64 1.18 -6.30
N LEU A 55 10.31 1.33 -6.27
CA LEU A 55 9.39 0.22 -5.97
C LEU A 55 9.32 -0.76 -7.15
N LEU A 56 9.17 -0.24 -8.37
CA LEU A 56 9.09 -1.01 -9.60
C LEU A 56 9.77 -0.24 -10.74
N GLU A 57 10.71 -0.87 -11.44
CA GLU A 57 11.37 -0.28 -12.63
C GLU A 57 11.96 1.13 -12.41
N GLY A 58 12.40 1.47 -11.20
CA GLY A 58 12.93 2.81 -10.90
C GLY A 58 11.87 3.86 -10.52
N PHE A 59 10.58 3.49 -10.50
CA PHE A 59 9.53 4.39 -10.04
C PHE A 59 9.46 4.43 -8.52
N ASP A 60 9.56 5.63 -7.99
CA ASP A 60 9.31 5.88 -6.58
C ASP A 60 7.81 5.90 -6.29
N PHE A 61 7.44 5.44 -5.10
CA PHE A 61 6.05 5.44 -4.65
C PHE A 61 5.94 6.04 -3.26
N TYR A 62 5.10 7.05 -3.14
CA TYR A 62 4.75 7.69 -1.89
C TYR A 62 3.22 7.73 -1.78
N SER A 63 2.70 7.19 -0.68
CA SER A 63 1.29 7.30 -0.34
C SER A 63 1.12 7.35 1.18
N THR A 64 0.09 8.06 1.62
CA THR A 64 -0.28 8.17 3.03
C THR A 64 -1.69 7.65 3.19
N ILE A 65 -1.92 6.91 4.25
CA ILE A 65 -3.22 6.33 4.55
C ILE A 65 -3.61 6.65 5.98
N THR A 66 -4.90 6.92 6.18
CA THR A 66 -5.48 7.21 7.50
C THR A 66 -6.22 5.98 8.03
N ARG A 67 -6.42 5.94 9.35
CA ARG A 67 -7.20 4.89 10.01
C ARG A 67 -8.62 4.83 9.44
N ALA A 68 -9.27 5.98 9.28
CA ALA A 68 -10.59 6.08 8.68
C ALA A 68 -10.66 5.44 7.28
N ARG A 69 -9.66 5.70 6.43
CA ARG A 69 -9.61 5.11 5.09
C ARG A 69 -9.46 3.59 5.12
N ILE A 70 -8.71 3.04 6.07
CA ILE A 70 -8.59 1.58 6.25
C ILE A 70 -9.91 0.98 6.74
N GLU A 71 -10.61 1.65 7.65
CA GLU A 71 -11.91 1.19 8.13
C GLU A 71 -12.94 1.14 6.99
N GLU A 72 -12.97 2.16 6.12
CA GLU A 72 -13.77 2.14 4.88
C GLU A 72 -13.42 0.95 3.97
N LEU A 73 -12.14 0.72 3.70
CA LEU A 73 -11.68 -0.41 2.88
C LEU A 73 -12.02 -1.79 3.50
N LYS A 74 -12.19 -1.84 4.82
CA LYS A 74 -12.67 -3.03 5.54
C LYS A 74 -14.20 -3.15 5.51
N ALA A 75 -14.92 -2.02 5.45
CA ALA A 75 -16.37 -1.97 5.43
C ALA A 75 -16.99 -2.21 4.04
N GLU A 76 -16.29 -1.88 2.95
CA GLU A 76 -16.75 -2.19 1.59
C GLU A 76 -16.76 -3.71 1.34
N GLN A 77 -17.96 -4.27 1.13
CA GLN A 77 -18.27 -5.68 0.81
C GLN A 77 -18.59 -5.86 -0.68
#